data_AF-A0A2U8VVJ4-F1
#
_entry.id   AF-A0A2U8VVJ4-F1
#
_cell.length_a   1.000
_cell.length_b   1.000
_cell.length_c   1.000
_cell.angle_alpha   90.00
_cell.angle_beta   90.00
_cell.angle_gamma   90.00
#
_symmetry.space_group_name_H-M   'P 1'
#
loop_
_entity.id
_entity.type
_entity.pdbx_description
1 polymer ?
#
loop_
_entity_poly.entity_id
_entity_poly.type
_entity_poly.pdbx_seq_one_letter_code
_entity_poly.pdbx_strand_id
1 'polypeptide(L)'
;MSYALTQPVHWQGRQWAVTGYGIEALDGRYHVPFSEIQDVEDGRPSWIDGLCRRYGTDRDDLMAALTAARAILRRSVETALSAAA
;
A
#
# COMPACT_ATOMS: atom_id res chain seq x y z
N MET A 1 -4.10 -3.03 -21.61
CA MET A 1 -2.94 -2.17 -21.31
C MET A 1 -2.54 -2.47 -19.88
N SER A 2 -1.36 -3.06 -19.67
CA SER A 2 -0.79 -3.26 -18.33
C SER A 2 -0.06 -1.99 -17.94
N TYR A 3 -0.47 -1.35 -16.85
CA TYR A 3 0.25 -0.20 -16.31
C TYR A 3 1.53 -0.69 -15.64
N ALA A 4 2.63 0.01 -15.86
CA ALA A 4 3.91 -0.35 -15.25
C ALA A 4 3.87 0.04 -13.76
N LEU A 5 3.95 -0.96 -12.89
CA LEU A 5 4.08 -0.77 -11.45
C LEU A 5 5.48 -0.24 -11.11
N THR A 6 5.56 0.60 -10.07
CA THR A 6 6.85 1.02 -9.53
C THR A 6 7.63 -0.20 -9.04
N GLN A 7 8.94 -0.24 -9.30
CA GLN A 7 9.82 -1.29 -8.78
C GLN A 7 10.51 -0.83 -7.50
N PRO A 8 10.82 -1.76 -6.57
CA PRO A 8 10.45 -3.17 -6.59
C PRO A 8 8.97 -3.40 -6.25
N VAL A 9 8.37 -4.48 -6.77
CA VAL A 9 7.05 -4.96 -6.32
C VAL A 9 7.24 -5.90 -5.14
N HIS A 10 6.68 -5.55 -3.99
CA HIS A 10 6.78 -6.31 -2.74
C HIS A 10 5.60 -7.25 -2.50
N TRP A 11 4.43 -6.92 -3.05
CA TRP A 11 3.22 -7.73 -2.97
C TRP A 11 2.30 -7.39 -4.13
N GLN A 12 1.52 -8.37 -4.61
CA GLN A 12 0.52 -8.16 -5.65
C GLN A 12 -0.71 -9.03 -5.39
N GLY A 13 -1.88 -8.38 -5.38
CA GLY A 13 -3.19 -8.99 -5.28
C GLY A 13 -3.94 -8.98 -6.61
N ARG A 14 -5.28 -8.92 -6.51
CA ARG A 14 -6.19 -8.96 -7.66
C ARG A 14 -6.37 -7.61 -8.34
N GLN A 15 -6.41 -6.53 -7.56
CA GLN A 15 -6.62 -5.15 -8.01
C GLN A 15 -5.50 -4.22 -7.55
N TRP A 16 -4.75 -4.60 -6.52
CA TRP A 16 -3.72 -3.76 -5.91
C TRP A 16 -2.35 -4.43 -5.88
N ALA A 17 -1.31 -3.62 -5.83
CA ALA A 17 0.05 -4.02 -5.56
C ALA A 17 0.66 -3.11 -4.50
N VAL A 18 1.64 -3.65 -3.77
CA VAL A 18 2.54 -2.86 -2.94
C VAL A 18 3.90 -2.81 -3.60
N THR A 19 4.40 -1.61 -3.82
CA THR A 19 5.60 -1.31 -4.60
C THR A 19 6.58 -0.45 -3.83
N GLY A 20 7.70 -0.09 -4.45
CA GLY A 20 8.64 0.90 -3.91
C GLY A 20 8.05 2.29 -3.68
N TYR A 21 6.90 2.61 -4.30
CA TYR A 21 6.17 3.85 -4.08
C TYR A 21 5.21 3.77 -2.89
N GLY A 22 4.49 2.66 -2.76
CA GLY A 22 3.42 2.48 -1.79
C GLY A 22 2.38 1.48 -2.29
N ILE A 23 1.09 1.79 -2.20
CA ILE A 23 0.01 0.96 -2.74
C ILE A 23 -0.41 1.51 -4.11
N GLU A 24 -0.44 0.67 -5.13
CA GLU A 24 -0.79 1.05 -6.50
C GLU A 24 -1.88 0.13 -7.06
N ALA A 25 -2.87 0.70 -7.74
CA ALA A 25 -3.87 -0.08 -8.47
C ALA A 25 -3.25 -0.67 -9.75
N LEU A 26 -3.57 -1.92 -10.06
CA LEU A 26 -3.05 -2.61 -11.26
C LEU A 26 -3.56 -2.00 -12.58
N ASP A 27 -4.65 -1.24 -12.51
CA ASP A 27 -5.21 -0.48 -13.62
C ASP A 27 -4.62 0.94 -13.74
N GLY A 28 -3.64 1.29 -12.89
CA GLY A 28 -2.94 2.57 -12.89
C GLY A 28 -3.80 3.78 -12.53
N ARG A 29 -5.01 3.58 -12.00
CA ARG A 29 -5.93 4.69 -11.70
C ARG A 29 -5.69 5.35 -10.35
N TYR A 30 -5.01 4.66 -9.43
CA TYR A 30 -4.84 5.17 -8.09
C TYR A 30 -3.54 4.69 -7.45
N HIS A 31 -2.92 5.59 -6.70
CA HIS A 31 -1.66 5.35 -6.02
C HIS A 31 -1.73 6.02 -4.64
N VAL A 32 -1.26 5.32 -3.61
CA VAL A 32 -1.13 5.81 -2.23
C VAL A 32 0.34 5.71 -1.85
N PRO A 33 1.04 6.84 -1.65
CA PRO A 33 2.43 6.80 -1.24
C PRO A 33 2.57 6.26 0.18
N PHE A 34 3.72 5.64 0.50
CA PHE A 34 4.02 5.20 1.87
C PHE A 34 3.84 6.31 2.92
N SER A 35 4.04 7.58 2.55
CA SER A 35 3.82 8.74 3.42
C SER A 35 2.40 8.89 3.93
N GLU A 36 1.41 8.39 3.20
CA GLU A 36 -0.01 8.41 3.59
C GLU A 36 -0.47 7.10 4.27
N ILE A 37 0.43 6.11 4.35
CA ILE A 37 0.19 4.81 4.98
C ILE A 37 0.68 4.80 6.43
N GLN A 38 1.75 5.56 6.70
CA GLN A 38 2.53 5.50 7.94
C GLN A 38 1.88 6.15 9.17
N ASP A 39 0.64 6.62 9.06
CA ASP A 39 0.02 7.51 10.06
C ASP A 39 -1.38 7.07 10.50
N VAL A 40 -1.57 5.78 10.78
CA VAL A 40 -2.76 5.34 11.50
C VAL A 40 -2.36 4.36 12.59
N GLU A 41 -1.80 4.89 13.68
CA GLU A 41 -1.66 4.14 14.93
C GLU A 41 -3.02 3.67 15.47
N ASP A 42 -4.13 4.32 15.07
CA ASP A 42 -5.46 4.10 15.66
C ASP A 42 -6.58 3.61 14.71
N GLY A 43 -6.29 3.13 13.49
CA GLY A 43 -7.38 2.60 12.65
C GLY A 43 -7.19 2.39 11.15
N ARG A 44 -8.35 2.26 10.47
CA ARG A 44 -8.49 2.19 9.01
C ARG A 44 -8.41 3.61 8.43
N PRO A 45 -7.53 3.88 7.45
CA PRO A 45 -7.49 5.19 6.79
C PRO A 45 -8.82 5.55 6.15
N SER A 46 -9.25 6.81 6.27
CA SER A 46 -10.52 7.30 5.71
C SER A 46 -10.57 7.21 4.18
N TRP A 47 -9.41 7.22 3.51
CA TRP A 47 -9.30 7.07 2.06
C TRP A 47 -9.75 5.68 1.57
N ILE A 48 -9.68 4.64 2.41
CA ILE A 48 -10.13 3.27 2.06
C ILE A 48 -11.62 3.27 1.71
N ASP A 49 -12.45 3.87 2.56
CA ASP A 49 -13.90 3.89 2.35
C ASP A 49 -14.27 4.81 1.19
N GLY A 50 -13.51 5.89 0.96
CA GLY A 50 -13.66 6.75 -0.20
C GLY A 50 -13.41 6.00 -1.53
N LEU A 51 -12.36 5.18 -1.59
CA LEU A 51 -12.04 4.38 -2.77
C LEU A 51 -13.08 3.29 -3.03
N CYS A 52 -13.44 2.54 -2.00
CA CYS A 52 -14.44 1.48 -2.10
C CYS A 52 -15.77 2.03 -2.64
N ARG A 53 -16.22 3.20 -2.14
CA ARG A 53 -17.47 3.83 -2.58
C ARG A 53 -17.39 4.42 -3.98
N ARG A 54 -16.26 5.04 -4.34
CA ARG A 54 -16.11 5.77 -5.62
C ARG A 54 -15.83 4.84 -6.79
N TYR A 55 -15.04 3.79 -6.57
CA TYR A 55 -14.50 2.98 -7.66
C TYR A 55 -14.94 1.51 -7.63
N GLY A 56 -15.77 1.11 -6.66
CA GLY A 56 -16.21 -0.28 -6.53
C GLY A 56 -15.05 -1.24 -6.27
N THR A 57 -14.00 -0.74 -5.62
CA THR A 57 -12.79 -1.48 -5.32
C THR A 57 -13.07 -2.71 -4.45
N ASP A 58 -12.37 -3.81 -4.72
CA ASP A 58 -12.30 -4.95 -3.80
C ASP A 58 -11.65 -4.51 -2.49
N ARG A 59 -12.50 -4.37 -1.46
CA ARG A 59 -12.10 -3.92 -0.12
C ARG A 59 -11.12 -4.90 0.53
N ASP A 60 -11.29 -6.20 0.31
CA ASP A 60 -10.46 -7.20 0.98
C ASP A 60 -9.05 -7.22 0.37
N ASP A 61 -8.98 -7.11 -0.95
CA ASP A 61 -7.69 -6.96 -1.66
C ASP A 61 -6.97 -5.67 -1.25
N LEU A 62 -7.69 -4.55 -1.12
CA LEU A 62 -7.12 -3.29 -0.67
C LEU A 62 -6.65 -3.33 0.79
N MET A 63 -7.38 -4.02 1.68
CA MET A 63 -6.96 -4.22 3.07
C MET A 63 -5.74 -5.15 3.17
N ALA A 64 -5.62 -6.14 2.28
CA ALA A 64 -4.43 -6.98 2.19
C ALA A 64 -3.21 -6.16 1.74
N ALA A 65 -3.38 -5.28 0.75
CA ALA A 65 -2.34 -4.35 0.32
C ALA A 65 -1.89 -3.43 1.46
N LEU A 66 -2.84 -2.88 2.23
CA LEU A 66 -2.54 -2.03 3.39
C LEU A 66 -1.73 -2.78 4.46
N THR A 67 -2.13 -4.02 4.76
CA THR A 67 -1.41 -4.89 5.71
C THR A 67 0.02 -5.13 5.26
N ALA A 68 0.22 -5.47 3.98
CA ALA A 68 1.54 -5.71 3.41
C ALA A 68 2.42 -4.45 3.43
N ALA A 69 1.87 -3.29 3.07
CA ALA A 69 2.57 -2.01 3.10
C ALA A 69 3.05 -1.64 4.52
N ARG A 70 2.20 -1.83 5.53
CA ARG A 70 2.59 -1.60 6.94
C ARG A 70 3.68 -2.56 7.42
N ALA A 71 3.64 -3.82 6.97
CA ALA A 71 4.69 -4.78 7.29
C ALA A 71 6.06 -4.40 6.70
N ILE A 72 6.08 -3.82 5.49
CA ILE A 72 7.30 -3.30 4.86
C ILE A 72 7.83 -2.10 5.64
N LEU A 73 6.96 -1.14 5.98
CA LEU A 73 7.36 0.03 6.78
C LEU A 73 8.00 -0.38 8.10
N ARG A 74 7.35 -1.29 8.85
CA ARG A 74 7.88 -1.80 10.12
C ARG A 74 9.25 -2.44 9.95
N ARG A 75 9.42 -3.30 8.93
CA ARG A 75 10.71 -3.95 8.63
C ARG A 75 11.79 -2.92 8.24
N SER A 76 11.44 -1.90 7.46
CA SER A 76 12.36 -0.84 7.06
C SER A 76 12.84 -0.03 8.28
N VAL A 77 11.93 0.29 9.21
CA VAL A 77 12.27 0.96 10.47
C VAL A 77 13.17 0.08 11.34
N GLU A 78 12.84 -1.20 11.52
CA GLU A 78 13.68 -2.17 12.26
C GLU A 78 15.08 -2.29 11.65
N THR A 79 15.17 -2.32 10.32
CA THR A 79 16.45 -2.38 9.60
C THR A 79 17.26 -1.11 9.79
N ALA A 80 16.63 0.06 9.71
CA ALA A 80 17.30 1.35 9.91
C ALA A 80 17.84 1.50 11.35
N LEU A 81 17.06 1.07 12.35
CA LEU A 81 17.49 1.06 13.75
C LEU A 81 18.66 0.10 13.98
N SER A 82 18.64 -1.09 13.36
CA SER A 82 19.73 -2.07 13.50
C SER A 82 21.03 -1.64 12.81
N ALA A 83 20.96 -0.79 11.77
CA ALA A 83 22.15 -0.28 11.06
C ALA A 83 22.77 0.96 11.72
N ALA A 84 22.04 1.61 12.63
CA ALA A 84 22.47 2.81 13.35
C ALA A 84 23.08 2.50 14.74
N ALA A 85 23.08 1.24 15.17
CA ALA A 85 23.63 0.76 16.44
C ALA A 85 25.06 0.21 16.26
#